data_AF-A0A1G2X172-F1
#
_entry.id   AF-A0A1G2X172-F1
#
_cell.length_a   1.000
_cell.length_b   1.000
_cell.length_c   1.000
_cell.angle_alpha   90.00
_cell.angle_beta   90.00
_cell.angle_gamma   90.00
#
_symmetry.space_group_name_H-M   'P 1'
#
loop_
_entity.id
_entity.type
_entity.pdbx_description
1 polymer ?
#
loop_
_entity_poly.entity_id
_entity_poly.type
_entity_poly.pdbx_seq_one_letter_code
_entity_poly.pdbx_strand_id
1 'polypeptide(L)'
;MHKSLKDNFLELTKKFGKPYSLRAKGIKTGIINSILKGCIPKLNEAYEVAKVLGVTMEELLTGNYDEKKIYSPEEQKYVDKLIDILRNNDNSKITTTKNFLDFIKRDVWKDSLKKTKHHEVNLKKTKPA
;
A
#
# COMPACT_ATOMS: atom_id res chain seq x y z
N MET A 1 -9.18 6.06 -17.58
CA MET A 1 -10.66 6.01 -17.41
C MET A 1 -10.96 5.91 -15.93
N HIS A 2 -11.69 6.86 -15.35
CA HIS A 2 -12.13 6.77 -13.95
C HIS A 2 -13.23 5.70 -13.85
N LYS A 3 -12.99 4.60 -13.13
CA LYS A 3 -14.05 3.63 -12.81
C LYS A 3 -14.99 4.23 -11.77
N SER A 4 -16.30 3.99 -11.90
CA SER A 4 -17.24 4.41 -10.86
C SER A 4 -17.03 3.57 -9.59
N LEU A 5 -17.38 4.12 -8.42
CA LEU A 5 -17.34 3.40 -7.14
C LEU A 5 -18.09 2.05 -7.22
N LYS A 6 -19.25 2.05 -7.88
CA LYS A 6 -20.06 0.84 -8.08
C LYS A 6 -19.30 -0.22 -8.87
N ASP A 7 -18.70 0.17 -9.99
CA ASP A 7 -17.98 -0.76 -10.87
C ASP A 7 -16.74 -1.32 -10.18
N ASN A 8 -16.02 -0.46 -9.46
CA ASN A 8 -14.87 -0.88 -8.67
C ASN A 8 -15.27 -1.83 -7.54
N PHE A 9 -16.35 -1.54 -6.82
CA PHE A 9 -16.87 -2.42 -5.78
C PHE A 9 -17.33 -3.77 -6.33
N LEU A 10 -17.98 -3.79 -7.50
CA LEU A 10 -18.35 -5.03 -8.18
C LEU A 10 -17.12 -5.87 -8.55
N GLU A 11 -16.07 -5.23 -9.04
CA GLU A 11 -14.80 -5.89 -9.38
C GLU A 11 -14.10 -6.44 -8.14
N LEU A 12 -13.99 -5.64 -7.08
CA LEU A 12 -13.42 -6.05 -5.79
C LEU A 12 -14.15 -7.22 -5.14
N THR A 13 -15.46 -7.32 -5.37
CA THR A 13 -16.29 -8.39 -4.79
C THR A 13 -16.31 -9.67 -5.61
N LYS A 14 -15.77 -9.67 -6.84
CA LYS A 14 -15.64 -10.90 -7.65
C LYS A 14 -14.82 -11.98 -6.96
N LYS A 15 -13.77 -11.61 -6.21
CA LYS A 15 -12.95 -12.57 -5.44
C LYS A 15 -13.72 -13.26 -4.30
N PHE A 16 -14.85 -12.69 -3.90
CA PHE A 16 -15.78 -13.25 -2.91
C PHE A 16 -17.03 -13.86 -3.59
N GLY A 17 -17.02 -14.00 -4.92
CA GLY A 17 -18.11 -14.48 -5.74
C GLY A 17 -19.16 -13.42 -6.05
N LYS A 18 -19.71 -12.73 -5.04
CA LYS A 18 -20.77 -11.71 -5.19
C LYS A 18 -20.68 -10.62 -4.11
N PRO A 19 -21.21 -9.41 -4.36
CA PRO A 19 -21.26 -8.33 -3.37
C PRO A 19 -21.95 -8.72 -2.06
N TYR A 20 -23.03 -9.50 -2.16
CA TYR A 20 -23.78 -9.94 -0.98
C TYR A 20 -23.07 -11.03 -0.17
N SER A 21 -22.00 -11.64 -0.68
CA SER A 21 -21.14 -12.53 0.11
C SER A 21 -20.46 -11.80 1.27
N LEU A 22 -20.32 -10.47 1.18
CA LEU A 22 -19.80 -9.65 2.28
C LEU A 22 -20.69 -9.63 3.52
N ARG A 23 -21.97 -10.06 3.41
CA ARG A 23 -22.85 -10.23 4.58
C ARG A 23 -22.30 -11.28 5.54
N ALA A 24 -21.73 -12.36 5.03
CA ALA A 24 -21.07 -13.39 5.84
C ALA A 24 -19.81 -12.87 6.56
N LYS A 25 -19.31 -11.71 6.14
CA LYS A 25 -18.17 -11.00 6.75
C LYS A 25 -18.61 -9.82 7.64
N GLY A 26 -19.91 -9.68 7.90
CA GLY A 26 -20.47 -8.66 8.81
C GLY A 26 -20.90 -7.35 8.15
N ILE A 27 -20.81 -7.21 6.82
CA ILE A 27 -21.23 -5.98 6.14
C ILE A 27 -22.77 -5.94 6.01
N LYS A 28 -23.36 -4.85 6.49
CA LYS A 28 -24.82 -4.64 6.44
C LYS A 28 -25.31 -4.56 5.00
N THR A 29 -26.45 -5.19 4.73
CA THR A 29 -27.14 -5.14 3.43
C THR A 29 -27.39 -3.71 2.94
N GLY A 30 -27.72 -2.79 3.86
CA GLY A 30 -27.94 -1.38 3.53
C GLY A 30 -26.72 -0.71 2.91
N ILE A 31 -25.51 -1.02 3.42
CA ILE A 31 -24.25 -0.48 2.91
C ILE A 31 -24.00 -1.01 1.49
N ILE A 32 -24.15 -2.32 1.29
CA ILE A 32 -23.98 -2.97 -0.02
C ILE A 32 -24.95 -2.36 -1.05
N ASN A 33 -26.22 -2.20 -0.67
CA ASN A 33 -27.24 -1.62 -1.55
C ASN A 33 -26.96 -0.15 -1.89
N SER A 34 -26.46 0.62 -0.90
CA SER A 34 -26.06 2.01 -1.09
C SER A 34 -24.96 2.13 -2.15
N ILE A 35 -23.89 1.32 -2.00
CA ILE A 35 -22.76 1.31 -2.94
C ILE A 35 -23.20 0.83 -4.33
N LEU A 36 -24.04 -0.21 -4.43
CA LEU A 36 -24.56 -0.70 -5.70
C LEU A 36 -25.48 0.30 -6.43
N LYS A 37 -26.07 1.25 -5.70
CA LYS A 37 -26.80 2.40 -6.25
C LYS A 37 -25.89 3.55 -6.68
N GLY A 38 -24.58 3.44 -6.45
CA GLY A 38 -23.59 4.48 -6.74
C GLY A 38 -23.48 5.53 -5.63
N CYS A 39 -24.08 5.30 -4.46
CA CYS A 39 -23.95 6.22 -3.34
C CYS A 39 -22.59 6.05 -2.66
N ILE A 40 -21.96 7.17 -2.29
CA ILE A 40 -20.72 7.18 -1.52
C ILE A 40 -21.05 6.77 -0.08
N PRO A 41 -20.47 5.68 0.44
CA PRO A 41 -20.69 5.23 1.81
C PRO A 41 -20.11 6.23 2.81
N LYS A 42 -20.64 6.24 4.04
CA LYS A 42 -20.07 7.06 5.11
C LYS A 42 -18.66 6.57 5.45
N LEU A 43 -17.83 7.44 6.02
CA LEU A 43 -16.42 7.14 6.34
C LEU A 43 -16.25 5.80 7.09
N ASN A 44 -17.06 5.56 8.13
CA ASN A 44 -17.00 4.32 8.90
C ASN A 44 -17.42 3.09 8.08
N GLU A 45 -18.42 3.23 7.22
CA GLU A 45 -18.93 2.16 6.35
C GLU A 45 -17.91 1.82 5.26
N ALA A 46 -17.29 2.85 4.67
CA ALA A 46 -16.21 2.70 3.70
C ALA A 46 -15.03 1.95 4.30
N TYR A 47 -14.64 2.29 5.53
CA TYR A 47 -13.56 1.61 6.24
C TYR A 47 -13.86 0.14 6.51
N GLU A 48 -15.07 -0.18 6.99
CA GLU A 48 -15.50 -1.57 7.22
C GLU A 48 -15.44 -2.40 5.92
N VAL A 49 -15.95 -1.84 4.83
CA VAL A 49 -15.96 -2.49 3.51
C VAL A 49 -14.54 -2.67 2.99
N ALA A 50 -13.70 -1.62 3.03
CA ALA A 50 -12.30 -1.66 2.59
C ALA A 50 -11.51 -2.73 3.38
N LYS A 51 -11.71 -2.80 4.69
CA LYS A 51 -11.07 -3.80 5.56
C LYS A 51 -11.46 -5.23 5.17
N VAL A 52 -12.75 -5.51 4.94
CA VAL A 52 -13.20 -6.85 4.51
C VAL A 52 -12.67 -7.19 3.12
N LEU A 53 -12.61 -6.19 2.23
CA LEU A 53 -12.07 -6.34 0.90
C LEU A 53 -10.53 -6.39 0.88
N GLY A 54 -9.84 -6.08 1.97
CA GLY A 54 -8.38 -6.06 2.02
C GLY A 54 -7.76 -5.03 1.08
N VAL A 55 -8.40 -3.87 0.95
CA VAL A 55 -7.94 -2.71 0.15
C VAL A 55 -7.98 -1.45 1.01
N THR A 56 -7.34 -0.37 0.56
CA THR A 56 -7.46 0.95 1.19
C THR A 56 -8.80 1.59 0.85
N MET A 57 -9.17 2.64 1.61
CA MET A 57 -10.37 3.41 1.29
C MET A 57 -10.22 4.17 -0.02
N GLU A 58 -9.02 4.67 -0.33
CA GLU A 58 -8.77 5.33 -1.63
C GLU A 58 -8.96 4.35 -2.79
N GLU A 59 -8.41 3.14 -2.67
CA GLU A 59 -8.57 2.07 -3.67
C GLU A 59 -10.05 1.72 -3.87
N LEU A 60 -10.82 1.61 -2.78
CA LEU A 60 -12.27 1.38 -2.83
C LEU A 60 -13.02 2.52 -3.55
N LEU A 61 -12.70 3.77 -3.23
CA LEU A 61 -13.45 4.93 -3.70
C LEU A 61 -13.11 5.34 -5.13
N THR A 62 -11.84 5.24 -5.51
CA THR A 62 -11.35 5.78 -6.78
C THR A 62 -11.17 4.70 -7.86
N GLY A 63 -11.03 3.43 -7.44
CA GLY A 63 -10.63 2.36 -8.34
C GLY A 63 -9.21 2.51 -8.89
N ASN A 64 -8.47 3.53 -8.43
CA ASN A 64 -7.03 3.57 -8.55
C ASN A 64 -6.48 2.68 -7.45
N TYR A 65 -6.19 1.44 -7.87
CA TYR A 65 -5.02 0.79 -7.35
C TYR A 65 -3.88 1.63 -7.89
N ASP A 66 -3.42 2.62 -7.12
CA ASP A 66 -2.02 2.99 -7.26
C ASP A 66 -1.33 1.65 -7.18
N GLU A 67 -0.80 1.19 -8.33
CA GLU A 67 -0.05 -0.05 -8.44
C GLU A 67 0.76 -0.10 -7.18
N LYS A 68 0.38 -1.01 -6.25
CA LYS A 68 1.07 -1.19 -4.98
C LYS A 68 2.49 -0.90 -5.29
N LYS A 69 3.10 0.17 -4.73
CA LYS A 69 4.50 0.49 -4.99
C LYS A 69 5.19 -0.86 -4.98
N ILE A 70 5.52 -1.37 -6.17
CA ILE A 70 6.07 -2.70 -6.29
C ILE A 70 7.43 -2.38 -5.78
N TYR A 71 7.60 -2.58 -4.47
CA TYR A 71 8.90 -2.52 -3.85
C TYR A 71 9.76 -3.32 -4.81
N SER A 72 10.84 -2.71 -5.26
CA SER A 72 11.79 -3.45 -6.06
C SER A 72 12.09 -4.77 -5.32
N PRO A 73 12.47 -5.86 -6.00
CA PRO A 73 12.77 -7.11 -5.30
C PRO A 73 13.73 -6.93 -4.11
N GLU A 74 14.59 -5.91 -4.18
CA GLU A 74 15.48 -5.46 -3.11
C GLU A 74 14.73 -4.78 -1.95
N GLU A 75 13.82 -3.84 -2.23
CA GLU A 75 12.97 -3.18 -1.23
C GLU A 75 12.01 -4.17 -0.55
N GLN A 76 11.45 -5.13 -1.30
CA GLN A 76 10.53 -6.14 -0.79
C GLN A 76 11.20 -7.01 0.27
N LYS A 77 12.49 -7.34 0.08
CA LYS A 77 13.30 -8.08 1.05
C LYS A 77 13.45 -7.34 2.39
N TYR A 78 13.54 -6.01 2.36
CA TYR A 78 13.60 -5.19 3.58
C TYR A 78 12.24 -5.15 4.29
N VAL A 79 11.16 -5.05 3.52
CA VAL A 79 9.78 -5.07 4.02
C VAL A 79 9.45 -6.42 4.68
N ASP A 80 9.78 -7.53 4.03
CA ASP A 80 9.51 -8.88 4.56
C ASP A 80 10.27 -9.14 5.87
N LYS A 81 11.54 -8.69 5.96
CA LYS A 81 12.32 -8.76 7.22
C LYS A 81 11.72 -7.90 8.33
N LEU A 82 11.23 -6.71 8.02
CA LEU A 82 10.55 -5.85 8.98
C LEU A 82 9.27 -6.50 9.50
N ILE A 83 8.49 -7.11 8.62
CA ILE A 83 7.27 -7.85 8.99
C ILE A 83 7.61 -9.03 9.90
N ASP A 84 8.67 -9.77 9.61
CA ASP A 84 9.12 -10.91 10.43
C ASP A 84 9.57 -10.47 11.83
N ILE A 85 10.30 -9.36 11.93
CA ILE A 85 10.70 -8.77 13.21
C ILE A 85 9.48 -8.32 14.02
N LEU A 86 8.49 -7.71 13.36
CA LEU A 86 7.28 -7.19 14.02
C LEU A 86 6.30 -8.29 14.43
N ARG A 87 6.24 -9.41 13.70
CA ARG A 87 5.34 -10.54 14.01
C ARG A 87 5.80 -11.35 15.21
N ASN A 88 7.11 -11.50 15.42
CA ASN A 88 7.68 -12.29 16.53
C ASN A 88 7.79 -11.49 17.83
N ASN A 89 6.73 -10.74 18.16
CA ASN A 89 6.63 -9.63 19.10
C ASN A 89 7.10 -9.95 20.54
N ASP A 90 8.41 -9.89 20.76
CA ASP A 90 9.06 -9.90 22.08
C ASP A 90 9.62 -8.50 22.38
N ASN A 91 9.22 -7.90 23.50
CA ASN A 91 9.64 -6.56 23.94
C ASN A 91 11.18 -6.41 24.05
N SER A 92 11.94 -7.52 24.08
CA SER A 92 13.40 -7.54 24.08
C SER A 92 14.05 -7.14 22.74
N LYS A 93 13.28 -7.09 21.65
CA LYS A 93 13.80 -6.83 20.28
C LYS A 93 13.54 -5.42 19.75
N ILE A 94 13.00 -4.50 20.56
CA ILE A 94 12.86 -3.07 20.19
C ILE A 94 14.21 -2.50 19.72
N THR A 95 15.31 -2.90 20.37
CA THR A 95 16.68 -2.53 20.00
C THR A 95 17.08 -3.10 18.65
N THR A 96 16.68 -4.33 18.32
CA THR A 96 16.92 -4.96 17.01
C THR A 96 16.15 -4.24 15.90
N THR A 97 14.90 -3.87 16.14
CA THR A 97 14.10 -3.09 15.20
C THR A 97 14.71 -1.71 14.96
N LYS A 98 15.15 -1.02 16.01
CA LYS A 98 15.85 0.27 15.90
C LYS A 98 17.16 0.15 15.12
N ASN A 99 18.00 -0.85 15.43
CA ASN A 99 19.26 -1.09 14.74
C ASN A 99 19.05 -1.41 13.25
N PHE A 100 18.00 -2.16 12.91
CA PHE A 100 17.66 -2.47 11.52
C PHE A 100 17.17 -1.23 10.76
N LEU A 101 16.35 -0.40 11.39
CA LEU A 101 15.92 0.90 10.85
C LEU A 101 17.11 1.83 10.59
N ASP A 102 18.07 1.90 11.52
CA ASP A 102 19.27 2.71 11.35
C ASP A 102 20.19 2.17 10.25
N PHE A 103 20.24 0.85 10.08
CA PHE A 103 20.93 0.22 8.95
C PHE A 103 20.29 0.63 7.62
N ILE A 104 18.97 0.50 7.49
CA ILE A 104 18.25 0.91 6.26
C ILE A 104 18.47 2.39 5.97
N LYS A 105 18.37 3.27 6.98
CA LYS A 105 18.64 4.71 6.82
C LYS A 105 20.05 4.96 6.27
N ARG A 106 21.06 4.26 6.78
CA ARG A 106 22.44 4.39 6.30
C ARG A 106 22.61 3.88 4.86
N ASP A 107 21.94 2.80 4.51
CA ASP A 107 22.03 2.20 3.17
C ASP A 107 21.39 3.10 2.11
N VAL A 108 20.16 3.57 2.37
CA VAL A 108 19.45 4.55 1.54
C VAL A 108 20.25 5.85 1.42
N TRP A 109 20.85 6.33 2.52
CA TRP A 109 21.69 7.53 2.50
C TRP A 109 22.95 7.34 1.64
N LYS A 110 23.60 6.17 1.72
CA LYS A 110 24.78 5.84 0.89
C LYS A 110 24.44 5.78 -0.60
N ASP A 111 23.29 5.24 -0.96
CA ASP A 111 22.83 5.21 -2.35
C ASP A 111 22.45 6.59 -2.87
N SER A 112 21.86 7.44 -2.03
CA SER A 112 21.66 8.87 -2.34
C SER A 112 22.98 9.58 -2.61
N LEU A 113 24.03 9.30 -1.83
CA LEU A 113 25.38 9.88 -2.01
C LEU A 113 26.12 9.35 -3.25
N LYS A 114 25.87 8.11 -3.67
CA LYS A 114 26.44 7.57 -4.92
C LYS A 114 25.82 8.23 -6.14
N LYS A 115 24.50 8.48 -6.12
CA LYS A 115 23.80 9.17 -7.23
C LYS A 115 24.30 10.62 -7.41
N THR A 116 24.58 11.34 -6.33
CA THR A 116 25.14 12.71 -6.41
C THR A 116 26.56 12.74 -6.96
N LYS A 117 27.42 11.78 -6.57
CA LYS A 117 28.79 11.67 -7.12
C LYS A 117 28.83 11.39 -8.63
N HIS A 118 27.92 10.55 -9.14
CA HIS A 118 27.83 10.30 -10.59
C HIS A 118 27.36 11.54 -11.38
N HIS A 119 26.53 12.39 -10.78
CA HIS A 119 26.07 13.61 -11.42
C HIS A 119 27.17 14.68 -11.51
N GLU A 120 27.99 14.84 -10.45
CA GLU A 120 29.16 15.73 -10.46
C GLU A 120 30.26 15.29 -11.47
N VAL A 121 30.48 13.99 -11.63
CA VAL A 121 31.47 13.47 -12.61
C VAL A 121 31.02 13.72 -14.05
N ASN A 122 29.71 13.66 -14.33
CA ASN A 122 29.18 13.99 -15.65
C ASN A 122 29.21 15.49 -15.95
N LEU A 123 28.95 16.35 -14.95
CA LEU A 123 29.05 17.82 -15.12
C LEU A 123 30.48 18.31 -15.36
N LYS A 124 31.52 17.61 -14.87
CA LYS A 124 32.92 17.95 -15.14
C LYS A 124 33.41 17.52 -16.53
N LYS A 125 32.74 16.58 -17.20
CA LYS A 125 33.07 16.13 -18.56
C LYS A 125 32.42 16.99 -19.66
N THR A 126 31.45 17.83 -19.31
CA THR A 126 30.68 18.66 -20.25
C THR A 126 31.03 20.15 -20.20
N LYS A 127 32.12 20.55 -19.53
CA LYS A 127 32.65 21.92 -19.69
C LYS A 127 33.44 21.98 -21.01
N PRO A 128 33.01 22.72 -22.03
CA PRO A 128 33.87 23.03 -23.16
C PRO A 128 35.03 23.91 -22.67
N ALA A 129 36.20 23.65 -23.25
CA ALA A 129 37.40 24.48 -23.11
C ALA A 129 37.20 25.84 -23.79
#